data_AF-A0A7C3MVT2-F1
#
_entry.id   AF-A0A7C3MVT2-F1
#
_cell.length_a   1.000
_cell.length_b   1.000
_cell.length_c   1.000
_cell.angle_alpha   90.00
_cell.angle_beta   90.00
_cell.angle_gamma   90.00
#
_symmetry.space_group_name_H-M   'P 1'
#
loop_
_entity.id
_entity.type
_entity.pdbx_description
1 polymer ?
#
loop_
_entity_poly.entity_id
_entity_poly.type
_entity_poly.pdbx_seq_one_letter_code
_entity_poly.pdbx_strand_id
1 'polypeptide(L)'
;MTSGETQYKVVAALLQAGAPLRAEDLADQCGLTTLDVLPVLAALVEAGKVVPVFALQDPDTPLYRWSAIVTEGIKRSSSHSKRHLLERMAPADPSAAKPPSINGKAARLFNQYLAEEYRPPDGKRMVVFAQDASGRPFSSTPLHRCLRAAIATATGCDPVTDFPRCPVHVVVVAGGLGPVPYDLEGLFPANVPSQSLKQLPDEQYRKVRSSLTRRMAAYLASHSGSYDRLVAFAEGRCADMIVSAAQSQSPPLPLKLLPRPDGPRVARVGTSVPQGQWEVYWIQLYLEIV
;
A
#
# COMPACT_ATOMS: atom_id res chain seq x y z
N MET A 1 33.23 -15.24 -18.36
CA MET A 1 32.74 -13.87 -18.08
C MET A 1 33.59 -13.27 -16.97
N THR A 2 33.97 -12.00 -17.07
CA THR A 2 34.65 -11.32 -15.95
C THR A 2 33.62 -10.97 -14.87
N SER A 3 34.02 -10.95 -13.60
CA SER A 3 33.12 -10.62 -12.49
C SER A 3 32.40 -9.27 -12.69
N GLY A 4 33.06 -8.29 -13.33
CA GLY A 4 32.46 -7.01 -13.65
C GLY A 4 31.35 -7.08 -14.69
N GLU A 5 31.47 -7.92 -15.73
CA GLU A 5 30.45 -8.05 -16.77
C GLU A 5 29.13 -8.62 -16.21
N THR A 6 29.22 -9.63 -15.35
CA THR A 6 28.07 -10.21 -14.64
C THR A 6 27.36 -9.14 -13.81
N GLN A 7 28.13 -8.35 -13.05
CA GLN A 7 27.57 -7.27 -12.22
C GLN A 7 26.84 -6.22 -13.06
N TYR A 8 27.41 -5.78 -14.19
CA TYR A 8 26.76 -4.79 -15.06
C TYR A 8 25.43 -5.29 -15.65
N LYS A 9 25.36 -6.56 -16.07
CA LYS A 9 24.13 -7.15 -16.60
C LYS A 9 23.02 -7.18 -15.55
N VAL A 10 23.32 -7.65 -14.34
CA VAL A 10 22.35 -7.71 -13.22
C VAL A 10 21.86 -6.31 -12.84
N VAL A 11 22.76 -5.33 -12.75
CA VAL A 11 22.40 -3.94 -12.44
C VAL A 11 21.49 -3.36 -13.53
N ALA A 12 21.83 -3.56 -14.80
CA ALA A 12 21.03 -3.06 -15.92
C ALA A 12 19.62 -3.67 -15.92
N ALA A 13 19.49 -4.99 -15.73
CA ALA A 13 18.20 -5.67 -15.65
C ALA A 13 17.35 -5.13 -14.50
N LEU A 14 17.92 -4.97 -13.31
CA LEU A 14 17.22 -4.42 -12.14
C LEU A 14 16.77 -2.96 -12.31
N LEU A 15 17.57 -2.14 -13.01
CA LEU A 15 17.22 -0.74 -13.30
C LEU A 15 16.10 -0.62 -14.34
N GLN A 16 16.07 -1.53 -15.32
CA GLN A 16 15.04 -1.57 -16.35
C GLN A 16 13.75 -2.23 -15.87
N ALA A 17 13.83 -3.07 -14.83
CA ALA A 17 12.68 -3.74 -14.25
C ALA A 17 11.73 -2.74 -13.57
N GLY A 18 10.51 -2.63 -14.08
CA GLY A 18 9.43 -1.86 -13.45
C GLY A 18 8.86 -2.48 -12.17
N ALA A 19 9.24 -3.72 -11.85
CA ALA A 19 8.77 -4.51 -10.71
C ALA A 19 9.94 -5.32 -10.09
N PRO A 20 9.81 -5.80 -8.84
CA PRO A 20 10.78 -6.73 -8.25
C PRO A 20 10.90 -8.02 -9.09
N LEU A 21 12.12 -8.55 -9.25
CA LEU A 21 12.41 -9.77 -10.02
C LEU A 21 12.97 -10.88 -9.14
N ARG A 22 12.69 -12.15 -9.43
CA ARG A 22 13.36 -13.27 -8.75
C ARG A 22 14.80 -13.40 -9.25
N ALA A 23 15.63 -14.15 -8.52
CA ALA A 23 17.00 -14.43 -8.95
C ALA A 23 17.03 -15.22 -10.27
N GLU A 24 16.06 -16.12 -10.48
CA GLU A 24 15.90 -16.89 -11.71
C GLU A 24 15.52 -15.99 -12.89
N ASP A 25 14.55 -15.08 -12.69
CA ASP A 25 14.13 -14.14 -13.73
C ASP A 25 15.30 -13.23 -14.16
N LEU A 26 16.13 -12.81 -13.20
CA LEU A 26 17.34 -12.02 -13.47
C LEU A 26 18.39 -12.83 -14.23
N ALA A 27 18.59 -14.09 -13.85
CA ALA A 27 19.51 -15.00 -14.52
C ALA A 27 19.11 -15.18 -15.99
N ASP A 28 17.83 -15.48 -16.23
CA ASP A 28 17.28 -15.65 -17.57
C ASP A 28 17.41 -14.37 -18.41
N GLN A 29 17.03 -13.20 -17.87
CA GLN A 29 17.15 -11.93 -18.58
C GLN A 29 18.59 -11.54 -18.90
N CYS A 30 19.55 -11.93 -18.05
CA CYS A 30 20.96 -11.62 -18.25
C CYS A 30 21.71 -12.67 -19.08
N GLY A 31 21.08 -13.80 -19.41
CA GLY A 31 21.77 -14.95 -20.01
C GLY A 31 22.84 -15.53 -19.08
N LEU A 32 22.53 -15.63 -17.78
CA LEU A 32 23.40 -16.10 -16.71
C LEU A 32 22.78 -17.30 -15.99
N THR A 33 23.53 -17.97 -15.13
CA THR A 33 22.94 -18.93 -14.19
C THR A 33 22.55 -18.24 -12.88
N THR A 34 21.58 -18.79 -12.15
CA THR A 34 21.21 -18.27 -10.81
C THR A 34 22.41 -18.26 -9.86
N LEU A 35 23.33 -19.23 -9.97
CA LEU A 35 24.56 -19.29 -9.18
C LEU A 35 25.51 -18.12 -9.44
N ASP A 36 25.52 -17.57 -10.66
CA ASP A 36 26.31 -16.39 -11.01
C ASP A 36 25.68 -15.09 -10.48
N VAL A 37 24.34 -15.06 -10.40
CA VAL A 37 23.57 -13.88 -10.00
C VAL A 37 23.53 -13.70 -8.49
N LEU A 38 23.41 -14.78 -7.71
CA LEU A 38 23.24 -14.71 -6.25
C LEU A 38 24.37 -13.95 -5.52
N PRO A 39 25.67 -14.18 -5.80
CA PRO A 39 26.75 -13.43 -5.15
C PRO A 39 26.70 -11.93 -5.47
N VAL A 40 26.34 -11.57 -6.70
CA VAL A 40 26.18 -10.17 -7.12
C VAL A 40 25.03 -9.52 -6.36
N LEU A 41 23.88 -10.20 -6.26
CA LEU A 41 22.74 -9.71 -5.50
C LEU A 41 23.08 -9.53 -4.02
N ALA A 42 23.77 -10.49 -3.41
CA ALA A 42 24.22 -10.39 -2.02
C ALA A 42 25.09 -9.14 -1.81
N ALA A 43 26.09 -8.91 -2.67
CA ALA A 43 26.95 -7.73 -2.61
C ALA A 43 26.16 -6.42 -2.83
N LEU A 44 25.19 -6.39 -3.74
CA LEU A 44 24.35 -5.22 -3.99
C LEU A 44 23.37 -4.93 -2.84
N VAL A 45 22.88 -5.97 -2.16
CA VAL A 45 22.05 -5.84 -0.95
C VAL A 45 22.88 -5.33 0.22
N GLU A 46 24.08 -5.89 0.42
CA GLU A 46 25.03 -5.42 1.44
C GLU A 46 25.42 -3.95 1.21
N ALA A 47 25.64 -3.55 -0.05
CA ALA A 47 25.90 -2.17 -0.44
C ALA A 47 24.66 -1.25 -0.40
N GLY A 48 23.48 -1.78 -0.01
CA GLY A 48 22.22 -1.04 0.07
C GLY A 48 21.70 -0.54 -1.28
N LYS A 49 22.19 -1.08 -2.40
CA LYS A 49 21.78 -0.70 -3.76
C LYS A 49 20.53 -1.46 -4.21
N VAL A 50 20.29 -2.63 -3.66
CA VAL A 50 19.14 -3.49 -3.95
C VAL A 50 18.44 -3.85 -2.64
N VAL A 51 17.11 -3.94 -2.67
CA VAL A 51 16.29 -4.32 -1.52
C VAL A 51 15.59 -5.65 -1.84
N PRO A 52 15.72 -6.68 -0.98
CA PRO A 52 14.93 -7.89 -1.09
C PRO A 52 13.46 -7.62 -0.69
N VAL A 53 12.53 -8.20 -1.42
CA VAL A 53 11.08 -8.10 -1.25
C VAL A 53 10.50 -9.50 -1.31
N PHE A 54 9.73 -9.92 -0.33
CA PHE A 54 9.23 -11.30 -0.25
C PHE A 54 7.76 -11.36 -0.66
N ALA A 55 7.40 -12.29 -1.56
CA ALA A 55 6.00 -12.45 -1.97
C ALA A 55 5.21 -13.24 -0.92
N LEU A 56 3.92 -12.93 -0.75
CA LEU A 56 3.06 -13.62 0.23
C LEU A 56 2.86 -15.12 -0.06
N GLN A 57 2.84 -15.49 -1.35
CA GLN A 57 2.66 -16.88 -1.78
C GLN A 57 3.96 -17.71 -1.69
N ASP A 58 5.10 -17.05 -1.49
CA ASP A 58 6.44 -17.66 -1.52
C ASP A 58 7.39 -16.84 -0.63
N PRO A 59 7.19 -16.88 0.70
CA PRO A 59 7.92 -16.02 1.64
C PRO A 59 9.40 -16.39 1.77
N ASP A 60 9.78 -17.59 1.32
CA ASP A 60 11.15 -18.09 1.40
C ASP A 60 11.99 -17.67 0.17
N THR A 61 11.35 -17.14 -0.87
CA THR A 61 12.01 -16.73 -2.12
C THR A 61 12.02 -15.21 -2.26
N PRO A 62 13.18 -14.53 -2.06
CA PRO A 62 13.29 -13.09 -2.23
C PRO A 62 13.16 -12.68 -3.70
N LEU A 63 12.42 -11.60 -3.93
CA LEU A 63 12.46 -10.77 -5.12
C LEU A 63 13.42 -9.60 -4.88
N TYR A 64 14.04 -9.07 -5.92
CA TYR A 64 15.06 -8.03 -5.82
C TYR A 64 14.62 -6.79 -6.58
N ARG A 65 14.77 -5.61 -5.95
CA ARG A 65 14.43 -4.32 -6.58
C ARG A 65 15.50 -3.28 -6.30
N TRP A 66 15.77 -2.42 -7.28
CA TRP A 66 16.72 -1.32 -7.12
C TRP A 66 16.25 -0.30 -6.06
N SER A 67 17.10 -0.06 -5.06
CA SER A 67 16.83 0.83 -3.92
C SER A 67 16.54 2.27 -4.36
N ALA A 68 17.21 2.78 -5.39
CA ALA A 68 17.02 4.17 -5.81
C ALA A 68 15.63 4.37 -6.43
N ILE A 69 15.06 3.37 -7.11
CA ILE A 69 13.68 3.43 -7.65
C ILE A 69 12.66 3.46 -6.50
N VAL A 70 12.92 2.67 -5.45
CA VAL A 70 12.13 2.72 -4.20
C VAL A 70 12.27 4.10 -3.55
N THR A 71 13.49 4.64 -3.52
CA THR A 71 13.82 5.92 -2.87
C THR A 71 13.32 7.14 -3.66
N GLU A 72 13.22 7.08 -4.99
CA GLU A 72 12.73 8.19 -5.83
C GLU A 72 11.20 8.32 -5.75
N GLY A 73 10.50 7.19 -5.70
CA GLY A 73 9.08 7.15 -5.31
C GLY A 73 8.85 7.66 -3.88
N ILE A 74 9.80 7.40 -2.97
CA ILE A 74 9.81 7.97 -1.62
C ILE A 74 10.08 9.48 -1.64
N LYS A 75 11.02 9.98 -2.44
CA LYS A 75 11.44 11.40 -2.49
C LYS A 75 10.39 12.36 -3.09
N ARG A 76 9.52 11.90 -4.00
CA ARG A 76 8.51 12.76 -4.67
C ARG A 76 7.26 13.05 -3.83
N SER A 77 7.09 12.40 -2.67
CA SER A 77 6.01 12.73 -1.72
C SER A 77 6.60 13.00 -0.33
N SER A 78 6.32 14.17 0.24
CA SER A 78 6.45 14.52 1.67
C SER A 78 7.76 14.09 2.38
N SER A 79 8.90 14.66 2.00
CA SER A 79 10.24 14.31 2.51
C SER A 79 10.48 14.53 4.02
N HIS A 80 9.62 15.30 4.72
CA HIS A 80 9.73 15.46 6.18
C HIS A 80 9.07 14.30 6.94
N SER A 81 7.80 14.02 6.65
CA SER A 81 7.00 12.94 7.25
C SER A 81 7.69 11.57 7.13
N LYS A 82 8.26 11.28 5.96
CA LYS A 82 8.92 9.99 5.71
C LYS A 82 10.22 9.82 6.49
N ARG A 83 11.03 10.88 6.59
CA ARG A 83 12.28 10.85 7.35
C ARG A 83 12.01 10.60 8.83
N HIS A 84 11.03 11.32 9.39
CA HIS A 84 10.65 11.17 10.80
C HIS A 84 10.16 9.75 11.12
N LEU A 85 9.32 9.18 10.24
CA LEU A 85 8.88 7.80 10.39
C LEU A 85 10.06 6.81 10.32
N LEU A 86 11.00 6.99 9.39
CA LEU A 86 12.18 6.13 9.28
C LEU A 86 13.06 6.18 10.53
N GLU A 87 13.29 7.36 11.11
CA GLU A 87 14.03 7.53 12.37
C GLU A 87 13.34 6.79 13.53
N ARG A 88 12.01 6.91 13.61
CA ARG A 88 11.20 6.22 14.62
C ARG A 88 11.17 4.69 14.40
N MET A 89 11.31 4.23 13.16
CA MET A 89 11.36 2.82 12.79
C MET A 89 12.75 2.20 12.95
N ALA A 90 13.84 2.98 13.00
CA ALA A 90 15.20 2.45 13.12
C ALA A 90 15.40 1.43 14.27
N PRO A 91 14.75 1.55 15.44
CA PRO A 91 14.82 0.54 16.51
C PRO A 91 13.95 -0.70 16.29
N ALA A 92 13.20 -0.79 15.20
CA ALA A 92 12.41 -1.93 14.79
C ALA A 92 13.12 -2.57 13.60
N ASP A 93 13.92 -3.60 13.89
CA ASP A 93 14.80 -4.28 12.94
C ASP A 93 14.05 -4.71 11.65
N PRO A 94 14.36 -4.09 10.49
CA PRO A 94 13.75 -4.45 9.21
C PRO A 94 14.32 -5.76 8.63
N SER A 95 15.39 -6.31 9.20
CA SER A 95 16.06 -7.54 8.71
C SER A 95 15.31 -8.82 9.08
N ALA A 96 14.37 -8.74 10.02
CA ALA A 96 13.48 -9.86 10.32
C ALA A 96 12.44 -9.98 9.18
N ALA A 97 12.70 -10.86 8.21
CA ALA A 97 11.86 -11.21 7.05
C ALA A 97 10.43 -11.71 7.39
N LYS A 98 9.94 -11.50 8.61
CA LYS A 98 8.61 -11.90 9.05
C LYS A 98 7.62 -10.76 8.85
N PRO A 99 6.41 -11.03 8.33
CA PRO A 99 5.34 -10.06 8.29
C PRO A 99 5.16 -9.40 9.67
N PRO A 100 4.96 -8.08 9.73
CA PRO A 100 4.75 -7.38 10.98
C PRO A 100 3.54 -8.00 11.69
N SER A 101 3.78 -8.58 12.87
CA SER A 101 2.68 -9.00 13.73
C SER A 101 1.78 -7.80 14.01
N ILE A 102 0.47 -8.02 14.02
CA ILE A 102 -0.52 -6.96 14.30
C ILE A 102 -0.18 -6.25 15.60
N ASN A 103 0.29 -6.96 16.62
CA ASN A 103 0.66 -6.39 17.91
C ASN A 103 2.18 -6.15 18.05
N GLY A 104 2.94 -6.35 16.98
CA GLY A 104 4.39 -6.14 16.92
C GLY A 104 4.79 -4.69 17.17
N LYS A 105 6.05 -4.49 17.56
CA LYS A 105 6.63 -3.15 17.81
C LYS A 105 6.51 -2.24 16.59
N ALA A 106 6.86 -2.73 15.41
CA ALA A 106 6.78 -1.96 14.15
C ALA A 106 5.36 -1.47 13.86
N ALA A 107 4.35 -2.37 13.92
CA ALA A 107 2.97 -2.01 13.67
C ALA A 107 2.45 -0.98 14.69
N ARG A 108 2.82 -1.10 15.96
CA ARG A 108 2.46 -0.11 17.00
C ARG A 108 3.09 1.25 16.72
N LEU A 109 4.40 1.31 16.47
CA LEU A 109 5.09 2.57 16.23
C LEU A 109 4.60 3.27 14.95
N PHE A 110 4.34 2.51 13.88
CA PHE A 110 3.77 3.06 12.65
C PHE A 110 2.40 3.69 12.88
N ASN A 111 1.48 2.99 13.56
CA ASN A 111 0.16 3.54 13.85
C ASN A 111 0.19 4.69 14.86
N GLN A 112 1.14 4.66 15.79
CA GLN A 112 1.36 5.76 16.72
C GLN A 112 1.82 7.02 15.98
N TYR A 113 2.78 6.87 15.06
CA TYR A 113 3.19 7.95 14.16
C TYR A 113 2.01 8.48 13.34
N LEU A 114 1.19 7.59 12.77
CA LEU A 114 -0.01 7.99 12.05
C LEU A 114 -0.98 8.77 12.93
N ALA A 115 -1.18 8.40 14.19
CA ALA A 115 -2.12 9.09 15.07
C ALA A 115 -1.60 10.44 15.57
N GLU A 116 -0.30 10.55 15.87
CA GLU A 116 0.24 11.70 16.61
C GLU A 116 0.90 12.73 15.69
N GLU A 117 1.68 12.26 14.70
CA GLU A 117 2.71 13.07 14.04
C GLU A 117 2.48 13.21 12.54
N TYR A 118 1.89 12.19 11.92
CA TYR A 118 1.52 12.27 10.52
C TYR A 118 0.61 13.48 10.30
N ARG A 119 0.87 14.17 9.20
CA ARG A 119 0.00 15.23 8.69
C ARG A 119 -0.41 14.81 7.28
N PRO A 120 -1.72 14.64 7.02
CA PRO A 120 -2.20 14.51 5.67
C PRO A 120 -1.64 15.63 4.80
N PRO A 121 -1.31 15.37 3.53
CA PRO A 121 -0.86 16.42 2.64
C PRO A 121 -1.91 17.53 2.54
N ASP A 122 -1.45 18.75 2.31
CA ASP A 122 -2.34 19.90 2.13
C ASP A 122 -3.19 19.77 0.85
N GLY A 123 -4.33 20.46 0.83
CA GLY A 123 -5.20 20.54 -0.35
C GLY A 123 -6.03 19.28 -0.64
N LYS A 124 -6.02 18.30 0.27
CA LYS A 124 -6.85 17.10 0.17
C LYS A 124 -8.26 17.39 0.67
N ARG A 125 -9.23 17.44 -0.24
CA ARG A 125 -10.64 17.68 0.07
C ARG A 125 -11.38 16.42 0.52
N MET A 126 -10.91 15.26 0.07
CA MET A 126 -11.59 13.99 0.30
C MET A 126 -10.58 12.93 0.70
N VAL A 127 -10.95 12.06 1.64
CA VAL A 127 -10.22 10.82 1.91
C VAL A 127 -11.06 9.60 1.51
N VAL A 128 -10.42 8.68 0.80
CA VAL A 128 -10.98 7.38 0.41
C VAL A 128 -10.23 6.30 1.18
N PHE A 129 -10.94 5.65 2.11
CA PHE A 129 -10.47 4.45 2.79
C PHE A 129 -10.72 3.23 1.91
N ALA A 130 -9.66 2.68 1.33
CA ALA A 130 -9.74 1.51 0.47
C ALA A 130 -9.43 0.24 1.25
N GLN A 131 -10.12 -0.86 0.96
CA GLN A 131 -9.68 -2.18 1.44
C GLN A 131 -8.33 -2.56 0.83
N ASP A 132 -7.58 -3.42 1.51
CA ASP A 132 -6.30 -3.90 0.98
C ASP A 132 -6.43 -4.88 -0.20
N ALA A 133 -5.35 -4.92 -0.97
CA ALA A 133 -5.01 -6.00 -1.88
C ALA A 133 -3.85 -6.83 -1.32
N SER A 134 -3.66 -8.06 -1.79
CA SER A 134 -2.55 -8.93 -1.37
C SER A 134 -1.17 -8.44 -1.84
N GLY A 135 -1.11 -7.58 -2.85
CA GLY A 135 0.14 -7.02 -3.39
C GLY A 135 0.59 -5.71 -2.71
N ARG A 136 1.89 -5.42 -2.80
CA ARG A 136 2.51 -4.15 -2.41
C ARG A 136 3.39 -3.62 -3.56
N PRO A 137 3.50 -2.30 -3.77
CA PRO A 137 2.68 -1.26 -3.14
C PRO A 137 1.19 -1.45 -3.48
N PHE A 138 0.29 -1.01 -2.60
CA PHE A 138 -1.15 -1.24 -2.82
C PHE A 138 -1.61 -0.58 -4.10
N SER A 139 -1.12 0.64 -4.35
CA SER A 139 -1.49 1.48 -5.47
C SER A 139 -1.18 0.91 -6.86
N SER A 140 -0.33 -0.12 -6.97
CA SER A 140 -0.03 -0.81 -8.23
C SER A 140 -0.85 -2.08 -8.45
N THR A 141 -1.61 -2.53 -7.46
CA THR A 141 -2.40 -3.77 -7.57
C THR A 141 -3.60 -3.61 -8.52
N PRO A 142 -4.08 -4.69 -9.17
CA PRO A 142 -5.26 -4.63 -10.05
C PRO A 142 -6.46 -3.94 -9.41
N LEU A 143 -6.77 -4.28 -8.15
CA LEU A 143 -7.84 -3.67 -7.37
C LEU A 143 -7.72 -2.14 -7.31
N HIS A 144 -6.54 -1.65 -6.96
CA HIS A 144 -6.32 -0.22 -6.77
C HIS A 144 -6.14 0.53 -8.09
N ARG A 145 -5.75 -0.14 -9.19
CA ARG A 145 -5.73 0.48 -10.53
C ARG A 145 -7.10 0.99 -10.94
N CYS A 146 -8.18 0.26 -10.63
CA CYS A 146 -9.55 0.70 -10.92
C CYS A 146 -9.96 1.90 -10.07
N LEU A 147 -9.62 1.88 -8.78
CA LEU A 147 -9.87 3.00 -7.87
C LEU A 147 -9.11 4.26 -8.32
N ARG A 148 -7.84 4.11 -8.73
CA ARG A 148 -7.03 5.20 -9.28
C ARG A 148 -7.63 5.75 -10.57
N ALA A 149 -8.06 4.88 -11.47
CA ALA A 149 -8.72 5.29 -12.71
C ALA A 149 -10.00 6.08 -12.45
N ALA A 150 -10.82 5.68 -11.46
CA ALA A 150 -12.00 6.43 -11.05
C ALA A 150 -11.65 7.84 -10.55
N ILE A 151 -10.66 7.95 -9.67
CA ILE A 151 -10.19 9.23 -9.13
C ILE A 151 -9.60 10.11 -10.24
N ALA A 152 -8.75 9.55 -11.09
CA ALA A 152 -8.13 10.26 -12.19
C ALA A 152 -9.19 10.77 -13.19
N THR A 153 -10.20 9.96 -13.48
CA THR A 153 -11.30 10.36 -14.37
C THR A 153 -12.15 11.47 -13.75
N ALA A 154 -12.44 11.39 -12.44
CA ALA A 154 -13.25 12.39 -11.74
C ALA A 154 -12.53 13.73 -11.53
N THR A 155 -11.21 13.70 -11.33
CA THR A 155 -10.45 14.88 -10.87
C THR A 155 -9.43 15.40 -11.88
N GLY A 156 -9.15 14.65 -12.95
CA GLY A 156 -8.03 14.90 -13.84
C GLY A 156 -6.65 14.65 -13.22
N CYS A 157 -6.57 14.08 -12.00
CA CYS A 157 -5.32 13.84 -11.27
C CYS A 157 -5.26 12.40 -10.76
N ASP A 158 -4.18 11.67 -11.04
CA ASP A 158 -3.95 10.36 -10.43
C ASP A 158 -3.43 10.51 -8.99
N PRO A 159 -4.00 9.79 -8.02
CA PRO A 159 -3.66 9.96 -6.59
C PRO A 159 -2.28 9.41 -6.21
N VAL A 160 -1.50 8.89 -7.16
CA VAL A 160 -0.12 8.45 -6.94
C VAL A 160 0.84 9.34 -7.73
N THR A 161 0.64 9.49 -9.04
CA THR A 161 1.57 10.24 -9.89
C THR A 161 1.40 11.75 -9.78
N ASP A 162 0.17 12.21 -9.57
CA ASP A 162 -0.17 13.62 -9.38
C ASP A 162 -0.48 13.93 -7.91
N PHE A 163 0.09 13.15 -7.00
CA PHE A 163 -0.25 13.19 -5.58
C PHE A 163 -0.28 14.60 -4.98
N PRO A 164 0.67 15.52 -5.21
CA PRO A 164 0.59 16.87 -4.63
C PRO A 164 -0.63 17.69 -5.08
N ARG A 165 -1.18 17.40 -6.26
CA ARG A 165 -2.28 18.16 -6.88
C ARG A 165 -3.62 17.45 -6.80
N CYS A 166 -3.62 16.12 -6.61
CA CYS A 166 -4.85 15.34 -6.53
C CYS A 166 -5.66 15.73 -5.28
N PRO A 167 -6.95 16.12 -5.40
CA PRO A 167 -7.76 16.53 -4.25
C PRO A 167 -8.22 15.34 -3.39
N VAL A 168 -7.96 14.11 -3.84
CA VAL A 168 -8.31 12.87 -3.15
C VAL A 168 -7.07 12.27 -2.50
N HIS A 169 -7.17 11.99 -1.20
CA HIS A 169 -6.19 11.22 -0.44
C HIS A 169 -6.67 9.78 -0.31
N VAL A 170 -5.81 8.80 -0.60
CA VAL A 170 -6.17 7.39 -0.47
C VAL A 170 -5.42 6.78 0.71
N VAL A 171 -6.17 6.13 1.59
CA VAL A 171 -5.66 5.42 2.76
C VAL A 171 -6.13 3.98 2.68
N VAL A 172 -5.20 3.04 2.61
CA VAL A 172 -5.52 1.62 2.54
C VAL A 172 -5.63 1.04 3.92
N VAL A 173 -6.65 0.23 4.19
CA VAL A 173 -6.74 -0.52 5.44
C VAL A 173 -6.10 -1.89 5.25
N ALA A 174 -4.84 -1.99 5.67
CA ALA A 174 -4.05 -3.20 5.56
C ALA A 174 -4.34 -4.19 6.68
N GLY A 175 -4.71 -5.42 6.33
CA GLY A 175 -4.82 -6.55 7.24
C GLY A 175 -3.47 -6.85 7.85
N GLY A 176 -3.30 -6.58 9.15
CA GLY A 176 -1.97 -6.63 9.78
C GLY A 176 -1.55 -5.31 10.43
N LEU A 177 -1.88 -4.20 9.78
CA LEU A 177 -1.29 -2.92 10.12
C LEU A 177 -2.34 -1.90 10.55
N GLY A 178 -3.43 -1.75 9.79
CA GLY A 178 -4.41 -0.68 9.97
C GLY A 178 -4.36 0.30 8.79
N PRO A 179 -4.67 1.60 9.00
CA PRO A 179 -4.63 2.59 7.93
C PRO A 179 -3.20 2.79 7.40
N VAL A 180 -3.05 2.90 6.09
CA VAL A 180 -1.79 3.13 5.38
C VAL A 180 -2.04 4.14 4.26
N PRO A 181 -1.67 5.41 4.45
CA PRO A 181 -1.64 6.40 3.38
C PRO A 181 -0.79 5.95 2.19
N TYR A 182 -1.25 6.22 0.95
CA TYR A 182 -0.49 5.89 -0.26
C TYR A 182 0.93 6.46 -0.27
N ASP A 183 1.15 7.67 0.25
CA ASP A 183 2.49 8.25 0.31
C ASP A 183 3.42 7.48 1.25
N LEU A 184 2.88 6.71 2.20
CA LEU A 184 3.66 5.91 3.15
C LEU A 184 3.73 4.41 2.79
N GLU A 185 3.05 3.96 1.73
CA GLU A 185 2.96 2.53 1.42
C GLU A 185 4.30 1.87 1.03
N GLY A 186 5.28 2.68 0.62
CA GLY A 186 6.63 2.23 0.29
C GLY A 186 7.57 2.09 1.49
N LEU A 187 7.11 2.43 2.70
CA LEU A 187 7.93 2.43 3.92
C LEU A 187 7.63 1.22 4.79
N PHE A 188 8.64 0.76 5.53
CA PHE A 188 8.44 -0.27 6.55
C PHE A 188 7.55 0.27 7.69
N PRO A 189 6.59 -0.52 8.22
CA PRO A 189 6.26 -1.90 7.86
C PRO A 189 5.18 -2.03 6.77
N ALA A 190 4.70 -0.92 6.19
CA ALA A 190 3.63 -0.91 5.19
C ALA A 190 4.01 -1.59 3.86
N ASN A 191 5.30 -1.55 3.50
CA ASN A 191 5.84 -2.19 2.30
C ASN A 191 6.01 -3.72 2.44
N VAL A 192 5.84 -4.27 3.64
CA VAL A 192 5.94 -5.71 3.88
C VAL A 192 4.58 -6.35 3.58
N PRO A 193 4.51 -7.38 2.74
CA PRO A 193 3.27 -8.08 2.49
C PRO A 193 2.66 -8.68 3.76
N SER A 194 1.35 -8.56 3.86
CA SER A 194 0.58 -9.06 4.99
C SER A 194 -0.71 -9.71 4.47
N GLN A 195 -1.25 -10.64 5.26
CA GLN A 195 -2.47 -11.34 4.91
C GLN A 195 -3.67 -10.38 4.91
N SER A 196 -4.47 -10.39 3.84
CA SER A 196 -5.67 -9.55 3.76
C SER A 196 -6.70 -9.94 4.83
N LEU A 197 -7.45 -8.96 5.34
CA LEU A 197 -8.54 -9.20 6.30
C LEU A 197 -9.59 -10.20 5.81
N LYS A 198 -9.78 -10.25 4.49
CA LYS A 198 -10.71 -11.18 3.84
C LYS A 198 -10.27 -12.64 3.96
N GLN A 199 -8.95 -12.87 4.07
CA GLN A 199 -8.35 -14.21 4.08
C GLN A 199 -8.09 -14.72 5.50
N LEU A 200 -8.25 -13.88 6.53
CA LEU A 200 -8.09 -14.32 7.91
C LEU A 200 -9.20 -15.30 8.31
N PRO A 201 -8.89 -16.41 9.00
CA PRO A 201 -9.91 -17.21 9.67
C PRO A 201 -10.70 -16.37 10.69
N ASP A 202 -11.97 -16.69 10.90
CA ASP A 202 -12.88 -15.95 11.80
C ASP A 202 -12.31 -15.74 13.20
N GLU A 203 -11.71 -16.77 13.77
CA GLU A 203 -11.11 -16.71 15.11
C GLU A 203 -9.94 -15.72 15.15
N GLN A 204 -9.08 -15.73 14.13
CA GLN A 204 -7.97 -14.79 14.01
C GLN A 204 -8.50 -13.37 13.78
N TYR A 205 -9.51 -13.21 12.93
CA TYR A 205 -10.15 -11.91 12.70
C TYR A 205 -10.71 -11.32 14.00
N ARG A 206 -11.44 -12.12 14.81
CA ARG A 206 -11.98 -11.66 16.10
C ARG A 206 -10.88 -11.16 17.04
N LYS A 207 -9.74 -11.84 17.08
CA LYS A 207 -8.57 -11.46 17.91
C LYS A 207 -7.97 -10.12 17.49
N VAL A 208 -8.02 -9.78 16.20
CA VAL A 208 -7.32 -8.60 15.66
C VAL A 208 -8.22 -7.41 15.39
N ARG A 209 -9.54 -7.65 15.21
CA ARG A 209 -10.54 -6.64 14.87
C ARG A 209 -10.48 -5.44 15.80
N SER A 210 -10.48 -5.66 17.12
CA SER A 210 -10.47 -4.57 18.12
C SER A 210 -9.25 -3.66 17.98
N SER A 211 -8.07 -4.24 17.72
CA SER A 211 -6.84 -3.47 17.53
C SER A 211 -6.86 -2.67 16.25
N LEU A 212 -7.36 -3.23 15.14
CA LEU A 212 -7.46 -2.52 13.87
C LEU A 212 -8.54 -1.44 13.90
N THR A 213 -9.72 -1.72 14.49
CA THR A 213 -10.76 -0.71 14.72
C THR A 213 -10.24 0.44 15.56
N ARG A 214 -9.51 0.17 16.65
CA ARG A 214 -8.91 1.22 17.49
C ARG A 214 -7.88 2.06 16.73
N ARG A 215 -7.05 1.44 15.89
CA ARG A 215 -6.07 2.17 15.05
C ARG A 215 -6.75 3.05 14.02
N MET A 216 -7.79 2.51 13.37
CA MET A 216 -8.60 3.27 12.44
C MET A 216 -9.30 4.44 13.14
N ALA A 217 -9.84 4.22 14.35
CA ALA A 217 -10.47 5.27 15.14
C ALA A 217 -9.48 6.36 15.56
N ALA A 218 -8.25 5.99 15.92
CA ALA A 218 -7.19 6.96 16.23
C ALA A 218 -6.80 7.79 15.00
N TYR A 219 -6.67 7.16 13.83
CA TYR A 219 -6.43 7.89 12.58
C TYR A 219 -7.57 8.86 12.25
N LEU A 220 -8.82 8.41 12.38
CA LEU A 220 -9.99 9.26 12.14
C LEU A 220 -10.03 10.43 13.11
N ALA A 221 -9.83 10.20 14.41
CA ALA A 221 -9.83 11.26 15.42
C ALA A 221 -8.79 12.34 15.14
N SER A 222 -7.60 11.96 14.66
CA SER A 222 -6.52 12.90 14.39
C SER A 222 -6.69 13.67 13.08
N HIS A 223 -7.33 13.08 12.07
CA HIS A 223 -7.25 13.58 10.69
C HIS A 223 -8.59 13.86 10.02
N SER A 224 -9.73 13.49 10.60
CA SER A 224 -11.02 13.70 9.93
C SER A 224 -11.30 15.17 9.64
N GLY A 225 -10.80 16.09 10.48
CA GLY A 225 -10.92 17.53 10.28
C GLY A 225 -10.11 18.09 9.10
N SER A 226 -9.22 17.30 8.50
CA SER A 226 -8.45 17.68 7.32
C SER A 226 -9.19 17.45 6.00
N TYR A 227 -10.40 16.86 6.03
CA TYR A 227 -11.14 16.51 4.82
C TYR A 227 -12.59 17.02 4.90
N ASP A 228 -13.11 17.47 3.75
CA ASP A 228 -14.53 17.82 3.59
C ASP A 228 -15.40 16.55 3.54
N ARG A 229 -14.86 15.45 3.00
CA ARG A 229 -15.59 14.20 2.75
C ARG A 229 -14.79 12.97 3.16
N LEU A 230 -15.48 12.04 3.81
CA LEU A 230 -14.95 10.74 4.27
C LEU A 230 -15.69 9.62 3.53
N VAL A 231 -14.97 8.81 2.77
CA VAL A 231 -15.56 7.67 2.04
C VAL A 231 -14.80 6.40 2.37
N ALA A 232 -15.52 5.32 2.64
CA ALA A 232 -14.97 3.97 2.67
C ALA A 232 -15.35 3.25 1.38
N PHE A 233 -14.37 2.85 0.58
CA PHE A 233 -14.55 1.99 -0.59
C PHE A 233 -14.07 0.57 -0.23
N ALA A 234 -14.90 -0.13 0.52
CA ALA A 234 -14.58 -1.39 1.18
C ALA A 234 -15.84 -2.24 1.36
N GLU A 235 -15.66 -3.54 1.62
CA GLU A 235 -16.76 -4.46 1.90
C GLU A 235 -16.44 -5.40 3.06
N GLY A 236 -17.48 -6.12 3.51
CA GLY A 236 -17.40 -7.14 4.55
C GLY A 236 -16.65 -6.64 5.78
N ARG A 237 -15.71 -7.46 6.27
CA ARG A 237 -14.94 -7.17 7.49
C ARG A 237 -14.21 -5.84 7.47
N CYS A 238 -13.69 -5.43 6.31
CA CYS A 238 -13.00 -4.16 6.19
C CYS A 238 -13.98 -2.99 6.35
N ALA A 239 -15.13 -3.05 5.65
CA ALA A 239 -16.19 -2.05 5.78
C ALA A 239 -16.70 -1.96 7.22
N ASP A 240 -17.04 -3.10 7.84
CA ASP A 240 -17.54 -3.16 9.21
C ASP A 240 -16.58 -2.48 10.20
N MET A 241 -15.28 -2.74 10.04
CA MET A 241 -14.24 -2.19 10.90
C MET A 241 -14.11 -0.68 10.75
N ILE A 242 -14.13 -0.15 9.51
CA ILE A 242 -14.04 1.30 9.25
C ILE A 242 -15.30 2.01 9.78
N VAL A 243 -16.48 1.46 9.50
CA VAL A 243 -17.76 2.01 9.99
C VAL A 243 -17.80 2.02 11.52
N SER A 244 -17.39 0.92 12.17
CA SER A 244 -17.34 0.86 13.64
C SER A 244 -16.41 1.94 14.22
N ALA A 245 -15.27 2.20 13.57
CA ALA A 245 -14.31 3.22 14.01
C ALA A 245 -14.82 4.66 13.83
N ALA A 246 -15.62 4.91 12.77
CA ALA A 246 -16.26 6.21 12.54
C ALA A 246 -17.44 6.45 13.49
N GLN A 247 -18.20 5.40 13.81
CA GLN A 247 -19.33 5.46 14.74
C GLN A 247 -18.90 5.61 16.20
N SER A 248 -17.69 5.18 16.57
CA SER A 248 -17.17 5.36 17.93
C SER A 248 -16.67 6.77 18.24
N GLN A 249 -16.67 7.68 17.26
CA GLN A 249 -16.31 9.08 17.46
C GLN A 249 -17.44 9.85 18.15
N SER A 250 -17.11 10.96 18.80
CA SER A 250 -18.08 11.84 19.45
C SER A 250 -17.91 13.29 18.94
N PRO A 251 -18.81 13.78 18.06
CA PRO A 251 -19.93 13.06 17.44
C PRO A 251 -19.48 12.00 16.42
N PRO A 252 -20.35 11.03 16.05
CA PRO A 252 -20.06 10.08 14.97
C PRO A 252 -19.72 10.79 13.66
N LEU A 253 -18.72 10.29 12.94
CA LEU A 253 -18.29 10.92 11.69
C LEU A 253 -19.23 10.54 10.52
N PRO A 254 -19.54 11.48 9.60
CA PRO A 254 -20.39 11.24 8.43
C PRO A 254 -19.64 10.48 7.32
N LEU A 255 -19.28 9.24 7.60
CA LEU A 255 -18.58 8.35 6.65
C LEU A 255 -19.58 7.74 5.66
N LYS A 256 -19.35 7.91 4.36
CA LYS A 256 -20.11 7.21 3.32
C LYS A 256 -19.46 5.86 2.98
N LEU A 257 -20.23 4.78 3.09
CA LEU A 257 -19.77 3.44 2.69
C LEU A 257 -20.16 3.13 1.24
N LEU A 258 -19.17 2.68 0.47
CA LEU A 258 -19.26 2.24 -0.91
C LEU A 258 -18.49 0.91 -1.07
N PRO A 259 -18.88 0.05 -2.04
CA PRO A 259 -20.03 0.20 -2.91
C PRO A 259 -21.34 -0.05 -2.18
N ARG A 260 -22.41 0.62 -2.61
CA ARG A 260 -23.77 0.30 -2.19
C ARG A 260 -24.34 -0.82 -3.06
N PRO A 261 -25.01 -1.83 -2.47
CA PRO A 261 -25.62 -2.92 -3.24
C PRO A 261 -26.62 -2.45 -4.31
N ASP A 262 -27.37 -1.40 -4.01
CA ASP A 262 -28.39 -0.76 -4.87
C ASP A 262 -27.83 0.36 -5.76
N GLY A 263 -26.54 0.67 -5.65
CA GLY A 263 -25.91 1.74 -6.42
C GLY A 263 -25.60 1.35 -7.87
N PRO A 264 -25.24 2.33 -8.72
CA PRO A 264 -24.93 2.10 -10.12
C PRO A 264 -23.72 1.18 -10.29
N ARG A 265 -23.70 0.50 -11.44
CA ARG A 265 -22.72 -0.53 -11.80
C ARG A 265 -22.32 -0.36 -13.27
N VAL A 266 -21.05 -0.59 -13.57
CA VAL A 266 -20.54 -0.63 -14.94
C VAL A 266 -20.78 -2.02 -15.50
N ALA A 267 -21.64 -2.11 -16.51
CA ALA A 267 -21.88 -3.36 -17.23
C ALA A 267 -20.85 -3.59 -18.35
N ARG A 268 -20.28 -2.51 -18.92
CA ARG A 268 -19.33 -2.57 -20.03
C ARG A 268 -18.49 -1.29 -20.14
N VAL A 269 -17.23 -1.43 -20.55
CA VAL A 269 -16.34 -0.32 -20.94
C VAL A 269 -15.82 -0.60 -22.35
N GLY A 270 -16.30 0.14 -23.34
CA GLY A 270 -16.02 -0.16 -24.76
C GLY A 270 -16.53 -1.56 -25.14
N THR A 271 -15.63 -2.46 -25.51
CA THR A 271 -15.94 -3.88 -25.81
C THR A 271 -15.70 -4.81 -24.63
N SER A 272 -15.13 -4.33 -23.52
CA SER A 272 -14.75 -5.14 -22.36
C SER A 272 -15.85 -5.18 -21.29
N VAL A 273 -16.07 -6.36 -20.71
CA VAL A 273 -16.95 -6.55 -19.54
C VAL A 273 -16.08 -6.61 -18.28
N PRO A 274 -16.27 -5.68 -17.32
CA PRO A 274 -15.64 -5.75 -16.00
C PRO A 274 -15.84 -7.12 -15.34
N GLN A 275 -14.76 -7.76 -14.89
CA GLN A 275 -14.83 -9.09 -14.25
C GLN A 275 -14.62 -9.01 -12.74
N GLY A 276 -13.95 -7.96 -12.25
CA GLY A 276 -13.78 -7.72 -10.83
C GLY A 276 -14.95 -6.96 -10.24
N GLN A 277 -15.39 -7.32 -9.04
CA GLN A 277 -16.39 -6.55 -8.27
C GLN A 277 -16.07 -5.05 -8.25
N TRP A 278 -14.80 -4.72 -8.04
CA TRP A 278 -14.35 -3.33 -7.94
C TRP A 278 -14.28 -2.61 -9.30
N GLU A 279 -14.10 -3.36 -10.38
CA GLU A 279 -14.25 -2.85 -11.75
C GLU A 279 -15.73 -2.58 -12.09
N VAL A 280 -16.65 -3.31 -11.48
CA VAL A 280 -18.10 -3.08 -11.67
C VAL A 280 -18.55 -1.84 -10.90
N TYR A 281 -18.01 -1.59 -9.71
CA TYR A 281 -18.52 -0.55 -8.80
C TYR A 281 -17.74 0.77 -8.77
N TRP A 282 -16.61 0.89 -9.47
CA TRP A 282 -15.81 2.13 -9.44
C TRP A 282 -16.60 3.39 -9.81
N ILE A 283 -17.66 3.26 -10.63
CA ILE A 283 -18.55 4.35 -11.00
C ILE A 283 -19.19 5.02 -9.78
N GLN A 284 -19.46 4.29 -8.70
CA GLN A 284 -20.01 4.89 -7.49
C GLN A 284 -19.00 5.81 -6.80
N LEU A 285 -17.72 5.45 -6.83
CA LEU A 285 -16.66 6.31 -6.31
C LEU A 285 -16.48 7.55 -7.20
N TYR A 286 -16.50 7.38 -8.52
CA TYR A 286 -16.49 8.51 -9.46
C TYR A 286 -17.62 9.51 -9.16
N LEU A 287 -18.86 9.02 -9.06
CA LEU A 287 -20.05 9.84 -8.78
C LEU A 287 -20.04 10.51 -7.40
N GLU A 288 -19.25 10.00 -6.47
CA GLU A 288 -19.08 10.60 -5.14
C GLU A 288 -18.04 11.73 -5.13
N ILE A 289 -17.10 11.70 -6.07
CA ILE A 289 -16.04 12.69 -6.19
C ILE A 289 -16.54 13.94 -6.95
N VAL A 290 -17.28 13.76 -8.04
CA VAL A 290 -17.88 14.85 -8.84
C VAL A 290 -19.04 15.54 -8.12
#